data_AF-A0A9D5ZU10-F1
#
_entry.id   AF-A0A9D5ZU10-F1
#
_cell.length_a   1.000
_cell.length_b   1.000
_cell.length_c   1.000
_cell.angle_alpha   90.00
_cell.angle_beta   90.00
_cell.angle_gamma   90.00
#
_symmetry.space_group_name_H-M   'P 1'
#
loop_
_entity.id
_entity.type
_entity.pdbx_description
1 polymer ?
#
loop_
_entity_poly.entity_id
_entity_poly.type
_entity_poly.pdbx_seq_one_letter_code
_entity_poly.pdbx_strand_id
1 'polypeptide(L)'
;NIGKSLSNLGESASKLLPNIATDFINIASTMEEYKIQIESIVHSHEKAIEIFNKLYELYMNSRARMEDLVIAYRDLTAIEFNPTIEMMKTLVDTAMATGQGSEGIKKITESLIEMHSKELDINDVLNDLEKTGIGATEILKKQFGDVDLSTVNTNDAIKTLLDGMEEKYGGTIERMSNSWQSMTDKLHKDWVDLGY
;
A
#
# COMPACT_ATOMS: atom_id res chain seq x y z
N ASN A 1 -17.93 -23.78 44.65
CA ASN A 1 -18.08 -22.63 43.72
C ASN A 1 -17.44 -22.87 42.34
N ILE A 2 -17.14 -24.13 41.97
CA ILE A 2 -16.41 -24.49 40.73
C ILE A 2 -17.37 -24.58 39.52
N GLY A 3 -18.63 -24.98 39.73
CA GLY A 3 -19.63 -25.10 38.66
C GLY A 3 -20.06 -23.78 38.00
N LYS A 4 -20.07 -22.66 38.73
CA LYS A 4 -20.35 -21.32 38.19
C LYS A 4 -19.19 -20.75 37.37
N SER A 5 -17.95 -21.16 37.66
CA SER A 5 -16.77 -20.75 36.91
C SER A 5 -16.67 -21.49 35.57
N LEU A 6 -16.98 -22.79 35.55
CA LEU A 6 -16.99 -23.60 34.33
C LEU A 6 -18.16 -23.25 33.39
N SER A 7 -19.34 -22.88 33.93
CA SER A 7 -20.47 -22.42 33.11
C SER A 7 -20.16 -21.10 32.41
N ASN A 8 -19.51 -20.17 33.10
CA ASN A 8 -19.16 -18.86 32.53
C ASN A 8 -18.06 -18.99 31.46
N LEU A 9 -17.10 -19.90 31.64
CA LEU A 9 -16.09 -20.21 30.62
C LEU A 9 -16.72 -20.80 29.35
N GLY A 10 -17.70 -21.69 29.48
CA GLY A 10 -18.44 -22.26 28.33
C GLY A 10 -19.31 -21.23 27.60
N GLU A 11 -19.87 -20.26 28.30
CA GLU A 11 -20.68 -19.19 27.70
C GLU A 11 -19.83 -18.13 26.98
N SER A 12 -18.63 -17.83 27.51
CA SER A 12 -17.66 -16.95 26.83
C SER A 12 -17.07 -17.62 25.59
N ALA A 13 -16.62 -18.87 25.69
CA ALA A 13 -16.07 -19.60 24.54
C ALA A 13 -17.10 -19.78 23.41
N SER A 14 -18.35 -20.07 23.74
CA SER A 14 -19.41 -20.24 22.73
C SER A 14 -19.80 -18.95 21.99
N LYS A 15 -19.53 -17.77 22.56
CA LYS A 15 -19.72 -16.47 21.90
C LYS A 15 -18.49 -16.01 21.10
N LEU A 16 -17.29 -16.44 21.49
CA LEU A 16 -16.04 -16.07 20.83
C LEU A 16 -15.81 -16.88 19.55
N LEU A 17 -16.07 -18.20 19.57
CA LEU A 17 -15.82 -19.10 18.44
C LEU A 17 -16.58 -18.71 17.15
N PRO A 18 -17.88 -18.34 17.19
CA PRO A 18 -18.60 -17.92 15.99
C PRO A 18 -18.06 -16.61 15.40
N ASN A 19 -17.64 -15.67 16.26
CA ASN A 19 -17.12 -14.37 15.80
C ASN A 19 -15.75 -14.53 15.12
N ILE A 20 -14.83 -15.29 15.72
CA ILE A 20 -13.51 -15.57 15.13
C ILE A 20 -13.65 -16.30 13.79
N ALA A 21 -14.53 -17.29 13.70
CA ALA A 21 -14.78 -18.00 12.45
C ALA A 21 -15.37 -17.06 11.37
N THR A 22 -16.29 -16.17 11.75
CA THR A 22 -16.88 -15.17 10.85
C THR A 22 -15.83 -14.17 10.37
N ASP A 23 -14.98 -13.66 11.26
CA ASP A 23 -13.91 -12.73 10.92
C ASP A 23 -12.90 -13.37 9.96
N PHE A 24 -12.52 -14.64 10.20
CA PHE A 24 -11.64 -15.39 9.30
C PHE A 24 -12.26 -15.58 7.91
N ILE A 25 -13.54 -15.98 7.85
CA ILE A 25 -14.27 -16.14 6.57
C ILE A 25 -14.32 -14.79 5.83
N ASN A 26 -14.60 -13.70 6.52
CA ASN A 26 -14.62 -12.37 5.93
C ASN A 26 -13.25 -11.97 5.36
N ILE A 27 -12.17 -12.18 6.11
CA ILE A 27 -10.79 -11.91 5.64
C ILE A 27 -10.48 -12.74 4.39
N ALA A 28 -10.77 -14.05 4.43
CA ALA A 28 -10.52 -14.93 3.29
C ALA A 28 -11.34 -14.50 2.05
N SER A 29 -12.60 -14.12 2.25
CA SER A 29 -13.48 -13.62 1.19
C SER A 29 -12.95 -12.32 0.58
N THR A 30 -12.52 -11.36 1.39
CA THR A 30 -11.92 -10.10 0.92
C THR A 30 -10.63 -10.34 0.13
N MET A 31 -9.79 -11.28 0.56
CA MET A 31 -8.57 -11.61 -0.19
C MET A 31 -8.88 -12.24 -1.55
N GLU A 32 -9.94 -13.07 -1.63
CA GLU A 32 -10.40 -13.62 -2.89
C GLU A 32 -10.98 -12.54 -3.81
N GLU A 33 -11.75 -11.59 -3.26
CA GLU A 33 -12.25 -10.43 -4.00
C GLU A 33 -11.12 -9.59 -4.62
N TYR A 34 -10.02 -9.39 -3.89
CA TYR A 34 -8.84 -8.70 -4.43
C TYR A 34 -8.18 -9.45 -5.58
N LYS A 35 -8.05 -10.78 -5.50
CA LYS A 35 -7.54 -11.58 -6.62
C LYS A 35 -8.44 -11.48 -7.85
N ILE A 36 -9.76 -11.56 -7.66
CA ILE A 36 -10.74 -11.40 -8.74
C ILE A 36 -10.63 -10.01 -9.38
N GLN A 37 -10.48 -8.96 -8.56
CA GLN A 37 -10.26 -7.61 -9.08
C GLN A 37 -9.00 -7.55 -9.94
N ILE A 38 -7.87 -8.03 -9.44
CA ILE A 38 -6.60 -8.06 -10.21
C ILE A 38 -6.77 -8.87 -11.50
N GLU A 39 -7.39 -10.06 -11.43
CA GLU A 39 -7.65 -10.92 -12.59
C GLU A 39 -8.48 -10.22 -13.66
N SER A 40 -9.51 -9.47 -13.25
CA SER A 40 -10.36 -8.73 -14.19
C SER A 40 -9.60 -7.66 -14.99
N ILE A 41 -8.51 -7.14 -14.42
CA ILE A 41 -7.71 -6.04 -15.01
C ILE A 41 -6.55 -6.59 -15.84
N VAL A 42 -5.88 -7.66 -15.37
CA VAL A 42 -4.72 -8.23 -16.06
C VAL A 42 -5.07 -9.36 -17.04
N HIS A 43 -6.35 -9.74 -17.07
CA HIS A 43 -6.92 -10.76 -17.96
C HIS A 43 -6.17 -12.11 -17.92
N SER A 44 -5.62 -12.47 -16.77
CA SER A 44 -4.88 -13.72 -16.56
C SER A 44 -4.92 -14.14 -15.10
N HIS A 45 -5.47 -15.32 -14.83
CA HIS A 45 -5.56 -15.91 -13.50
C HIS A 45 -4.18 -16.12 -12.86
N GLU A 46 -3.23 -16.70 -13.61
CA GLU A 46 -1.87 -16.97 -13.12
C GLU A 46 -1.14 -15.66 -12.76
N LYS A 47 -1.21 -14.67 -13.65
CA LYS A 47 -0.60 -13.36 -13.41
C LYS A 47 -1.27 -12.64 -12.23
N ALA A 48 -2.58 -12.79 -12.06
CA ALA A 48 -3.31 -12.21 -10.93
C ALA A 48 -2.86 -12.79 -9.59
N ILE A 49 -2.66 -14.11 -9.51
CA ILE A 49 -2.10 -14.76 -8.32
C ILE A 49 -0.69 -14.23 -8.03
N GLU A 50 0.16 -14.12 -9.05
CA GLU A 50 1.52 -13.61 -8.89
C GLU A 50 1.54 -12.18 -8.35
N ILE A 51 0.77 -11.27 -8.97
CA ILE A 51 0.66 -9.88 -8.53
C ILE A 51 0.09 -9.80 -7.13
N PHE A 52 -1.00 -10.52 -6.85
CA PHE A 52 -1.61 -10.54 -5.54
C PHE A 52 -0.61 -10.95 -4.46
N ASN A 53 0.16 -12.02 -4.68
CA ASN A 53 1.15 -12.49 -3.71
C ASN A 53 2.23 -11.42 -3.47
N LYS A 54 2.69 -10.74 -4.52
CA LYS A 54 3.68 -9.66 -4.40
C LYS A 54 3.13 -8.42 -3.68
N LEU A 55 1.88 -8.05 -3.93
CA LEU A 55 1.22 -6.97 -3.17
C LEU A 55 0.99 -7.37 -1.71
N TYR A 56 0.66 -8.65 -1.46
CA TYR A 56 0.52 -9.19 -0.12
C TYR A 56 1.84 -9.16 0.64
N GLU A 57 2.98 -9.43 -0.01
CA GLU A 57 4.31 -9.27 0.60
C GLU A 57 4.58 -7.82 1.01
N LEU A 58 4.22 -6.84 0.19
CA LEU A 58 4.34 -5.42 0.55
C LEU A 58 3.43 -5.06 1.73
N TYR A 59 2.20 -5.57 1.75
CA TYR A 59 1.27 -5.43 2.86
C TYR A 59 1.85 -5.99 4.17
N MET A 60 2.38 -7.22 4.15
CA MET A 60 2.91 -7.89 5.34
C MET A 60 4.15 -7.21 5.92
N ASN A 61 4.94 -6.54 5.08
CA ASN A 61 6.19 -5.89 5.49
C ASN A 61 6.05 -4.38 5.76
N SER A 62 4.84 -3.84 5.72
CA SER A 62 4.61 -2.41 5.89
C SER A 62 3.37 -2.14 6.75
N ARG A 63 3.04 -0.86 6.92
CA ARG A 63 1.77 -0.42 7.54
C ARG A 63 0.71 -0.06 6.50
N ALA A 64 0.91 -0.44 5.23
CA ALA A 64 -0.07 -0.25 4.18
C ALA A 64 -1.30 -1.15 4.43
N ARG A 65 -2.44 -0.79 3.85
CA ARG A 65 -3.59 -1.71 3.77
C ARG A 65 -3.57 -2.40 2.41
N MET A 66 -3.92 -3.69 2.41
CA MET A 66 -4.00 -4.46 1.16
C MET A 66 -4.94 -3.81 0.14
N GLU A 67 -6.06 -3.25 0.60
CA GLU A 67 -7.01 -2.51 -0.22
C GLU A 67 -6.36 -1.37 -1.03
N ASP A 68 -5.51 -0.56 -0.39
CA ASP A 68 -4.87 0.59 -1.03
C ASP A 68 -3.88 0.13 -2.11
N LEU A 69 -3.19 -0.98 -1.88
CA LEU A 69 -2.26 -1.56 -2.85
C LEU A 69 -2.99 -2.07 -4.09
N VAL A 70 -4.12 -2.75 -3.87
CA VAL A 70 -4.96 -3.30 -4.96
C VAL A 70 -5.61 -2.16 -5.76
N ILE A 71 -6.13 -1.14 -5.08
CA ILE A 71 -6.71 0.05 -5.71
C ILE A 71 -5.65 0.79 -6.53
N ALA A 72 -4.49 1.07 -5.94
CA ALA A 72 -3.42 1.77 -6.65
C ALA A 72 -2.93 0.99 -7.88
N TYR A 73 -2.72 -0.34 -7.75
CA TYR A 73 -2.34 -1.19 -8.87
C TYR A 73 -3.41 -1.18 -9.97
N ARG A 74 -4.69 -1.31 -9.59
CA ARG A 74 -5.83 -1.26 -10.52
C ARG A 74 -5.86 0.05 -11.27
N ASP A 75 -5.87 1.18 -10.56
CA ASP A 75 -6.13 2.49 -11.14
C ASP A 75 -5.00 2.88 -12.11
N LEU A 76 -3.75 2.58 -11.75
CA LEU A 76 -2.61 2.73 -12.66
C LEU A 76 -2.70 1.78 -13.86
N THR A 77 -3.12 0.53 -13.68
CA THR A 77 -3.27 -0.39 -14.82
C THR A 77 -4.43 0.04 -15.74
N ALA A 78 -5.51 0.60 -15.20
CA ALA A 78 -6.68 1.05 -15.95
C ALA A 78 -6.37 2.20 -16.92
N ILE A 79 -5.37 3.03 -16.59
CA ILE A 79 -4.87 4.09 -17.48
C ILE A 79 -3.71 3.62 -18.38
N GLU A 80 -3.52 2.30 -18.53
CA GLU A 80 -2.45 1.69 -19.32
C GLU A 80 -1.01 2.04 -18.85
N PHE A 81 -0.87 2.55 -17.61
CA PHE A 81 0.46 2.83 -17.03
C PHE A 81 1.25 1.55 -16.70
N ASN A 82 0.55 0.44 -16.48
CA ASN A 82 1.13 -0.90 -16.25
C ASN A 82 2.20 -0.92 -15.14
N PRO A 83 1.84 -0.60 -13.88
CA PRO A 83 2.79 -0.51 -12.78
C PRO A 83 3.53 -1.84 -12.53
N THR A 84 4.84 -1.76 -12.33
CA THR A 84 5.62 -2.91 -11.85
C THR A 84 5.50 -3.03 -10.33
N ILE A 85 5.82 -4.21 -9.80
CA ILE A 85 5.85 -4.41 -8.34
C ILE A 85 6.95 -3.58 -7.68
N GLU A 86 8.06 -3.34 -8.37
CA GLU A 86 9.11 -2.44 -7.88
C GLU A 86 8.59 -1.01 -7.75
N MET A 87 7.82 -0.52 -8.72
CA MET A 87 7.16 0.78 -8.61
C MET A 87 6.18 0.81 -7.44
N MET A 88 5.34 -0.23 -7.28
CA MET A 88 4.45 -0.33 -6.12
C MET A 88 5.22 -0.30 -4.81
N LYS A 89 6.38 -0.95 -4.74
CA LYS A 89 7.27 -0.90 -3.58
C LYS A 89 7.78 0.52 -3.32
N THR A 90 8.24 1.24 -4.34
CA THR A 90 8.69 2.63 -4.23
C THR A 90 7.59 3.55 -3.70
N LEU A 91 6.34 3.35 -4.13
CA LEU A 91 5.16 4.08 -3.62
C LEU A 91 4.99 3.84 -2.12
N VAL A 92 5.03 2.58 -1.68
CA VAL A 92 4.89 2.21 -0.26
C VAL A 92 6.06 2.76 0.55
N ASP A 93 7.29 2.59 0.08
CA ASP A 93 8.51 3.09 0.73
C ASP A 93 8.43 4.60 0.97
N THR A 94 8.06 5.35 -0.06
CA THR A 94 7.89 6.80 0.00
C THR A 94 6.80 7.21 0.98
N ALA A 95 5.65 6.55 0.92
CA ALA A 95 4.51 6.85 1.78
C ALA A 95 4.79 6.53 3.26
N MET A 96 5.54 5.46 3.54
CA MET A 96 5.97 5.12 4.90
C MET A 96 7.04 6.08 5.41
N ALA A 97 8.01 6.45 4.57
CA ALA A 97 9.10 7.35 4.95
C ALA A 97 8.62 8.76 5.31
N THR A 98 7.60 9.24 4.58
CA THR A 98 6.95 10.53 4.81
C THR A 98 5.90 10.51 5.92
N GLY A 99 5.64 9.33 6.52
CA GLY A 99 4.67 9.16 7.59
C GLY A 99 3.21 9.26 7.15
N GLN A 100 2.93 9.30 5.84
CA GLN A 100 1.58 9.42 5.28
C GLN A 100 0.85 8.07 5.23
N GLY A 101 1.58 6.95 5.21
CA GLY A 101 0.99 5.61 5.19
C GLY A 101 0.09 5.39 3.96
N SER A 102 -1.09 4.81 4.16
CA SER A 102 -2.09 4.60 3.10
C SER A 102 -2.47 5.85 2.32
N GLU A 103 -2.61 7.00 2.99
CA GLU A 103 -2.96 8.25 2.32
C GLU A 103 -1.84 8.71 1.36
N GLY A 104 -0.58 8.41 1.70
CA GLY A 104 0.56 8.68 0.83
C GLY A 104 0.52 7.84 -0.43
N ILE A 105 0.22 6.53 -0.31
CA ILE A 105 0.09 5.63 -1.47
C ILE A 105 -0.98 6.14 -2.42
N LYS A 106 -2.15 6.52 -1.87
CA LYS A 106 -3.26 7.08 -2.63
C LYS A 106 -2.84 8.36 -3.36
N LYS A 107 -2.31 9.35 -2.65
CA LYS A 107 -1.90 10.65 -3.24
C LYS A 107 -0.84 10.49 -4.32
N ILE A 108 0.18 9.65 -4.11
CA ILE A 108 1.20 9.40 -5.13
C ILE A 108 0.57 8.76 -6.36
N THR A 109 -0.35 7.80 -6.18
CA THR A 109 -1.07 7.17 -7.29
C THR A 109 -1.92 8.17 -8.07
N GLU A 110 -2.69 9.01 -7.38
CA GLU A 110 -3.49 10.08 -8.00
C GLU A 110 -2.61 11.04 -8.81
N SER A 111 -1.49 11.50 -8.24
CA SER A 111 -0.53 12.35 -8.95
C SER A 111 0.08 11.67 -10.18
N LEU A 112 0.39 10.38 -10.12
CA LEU A 112 0.88 9.64 -11.29
C LEU A 112 -0.19 9.54 -12.40
N ILE A 113 -1.45 9.35 -12.02
CA ILE A 113 -2.58 9.33 -12.94
C ILE A 113 -2.75 10.70 -13.60
N GLU A 114 -2.76 11.79 -12.81
CA GLU A 114 -2.88 13.17 -13.30
C GLU A 114 -1.73 13.56 -14.22
N MET A 115 -0.50 13.17 -13.87
CA MET A 115 0.65 13.36 -14.75
C MET A 115 0.45 12.59 -16.06
N HIS A 116 0.06 11.32 -16.00
CA HIS A 116 -0.10 10.48 -17.18
C HIS A 116 -1.23 10.96 -18.11
N SER A 117 -2.36 11.40 -17.55
CA SER A 117 -3.52 11.89 -18.31
C SER A 117 -3.26 13.24 -18.98
N LYS A 118 -2.22 13.99 -18.53
CA LYS A 118 -1.89 15.35 -18.98
C LYS A 118 -3.03 16.35 -18.80
N GLU A 119 -3.93 16.08 -17.86
CA GLU A 119 -5.10 16.92 -17.61
C GLU A 119 -4.78 18.15 -16.77
N LEU A 120 -3.67 18.14 -16.03
CA LEU A 120 -3.24 19.21 -15.13
C LEU A 120 -1.86 19.76 -15.48
N ASP A 121 -1.60 21.00 -15.04
CA ASP A 121 -0.26 21.56 -15.01
C ASP A 121 0.59 20.73 -14.04
N ILE A 122 1.72 20.22 -14.53
CA ILE A 122 2.66 19.44 -13.71
C ILE A 122 3.05 20.18 -12.43
N ASN A 123 3.12 21.51 -12.45
CA ASN A 123 3.45 22.30 -11.27
C ASN A 123 2.38 22.18 -10.17
N ASP A 124 1.10 22.05 -10.52
CA ASP A 124 0.03 21.84 -9.54
C ASP A 124 0.16 20.47 -8.87
N VAL A 125 0.40 19.43 -9.68
CA VAL A 125 0.64 18.07 -9.17
C VAL A 125 1.85 18.04 -8.23
N LEU A 126 2.94 18.71 -8.62
CA LEU A 126 4.15 18.79 -7.78
C LEU A 126 3.88 19.54 -6.48
N ASN A 127 3.13 20.65 -6.51
CA ASN A 127 2.75 21.38 -5.32
C ASN A 127 1.94 20.53 -4.34
N ASP A 128 1.08 19.63 -4.84
CA ASP A 128 0.33 18.70 -3.99
C ASP A 128 1.21 17.61 -3.40
N LEU A 129 2.16 17.07 -4.18
CA LEU A 129 3.16 16.14 -3.66
C LEU A 129 4.08 16.80 -2.63
N GLU A 130 4.42 18.09 -2.76
CA GLU A 130 5.20 18.79 -1.74
C GLU A 130 4.48 18.85 -0.39
N LYS A 131 3.15 18.99 -0.38
CA LYS A 131 2.34 18.97 0.86
C LYS A 131 2.42 17.65 1.62
N THR A 132 2.86 16.58 0.95
CA THR A 132 3.08 15.26 1.56
C THR A 132 4.50 15.08 2.10
N GLY A 133 5.41 16.02 1.83
CA GLY A 133 6.80 15.98 2.28
C GLY A 133 7.75 15.18 1.37
N ILE A 134 7.31 14.81 0.15
CA ILE A 134 8.09 13.99 -0.78
C ILE A 134 9.28 14.76 -1.36
N GLY A 135 9.16 16.06 -1.60
CA GLY A 135 10.19 16.83 -2.32
C GLY A 135 10.18 16.54 -3.82
N ALA A 136 9.01 16.39 -4.43
CA ALA A 136 8.86 16.03 -5.84
C ALA A 136 9.51 17.05 -6.79
N THR A 137 9.44 18.33 -6.47
CA THR A 137 10.07 19.42 -7.23
C THR A 137 11.59 19.30 -7.17
N GLU A 138 12.13 19.01 -5.98
CA GLU A 138 13.58 18.81 -5.80
C GLU A 138 14.08 17.62 -6.61
N ILE A 139 13.33 16.50 -6.60
CA ILE A 139 13.63 15.30 -7.39
C ILE A 139 13.73 15.64 -8.88
N LEU A 140 12.74 16.34 -9.44
CA LEU A 140 12.75 16.70 -10.86
C LEU A 140 13.86 17.69 -11.19
N LYS A 141 14.08 18.71 -10.35
CA LYS A 141 15.14 19.71 -10.58
C LYS A 141 16.55 19.12 -10.51
N LYS A 142 16.78 18.07 -9.71
CA LYS A 142 18.07 17.36 -9.67
C LYS A 142 18.45 16.79 -11.04
N GLN A 143 17.46 16.33 -11.81
CA GLN A 143 17.68 15.73 -13.13
C GLN A 143 17.62 16.75 -14.27
N PHE A 144 16.62 17.64 -14.25
CA PHE A 144 16.34 18.56 -15.36
C PHE A 144 16.97 19.96 -15.18
N GLY A 145 17.49 20.27 -14.00
CA GLY A 145 17.95 21.61 -13.65
C GLY A 145 16.79 22.58 -13.40
N ASP A 146 17.08 23.88 -13.39
CA ASP A 146 16.09 24.94 -13.17
C ASP A 146 15.43 25.32 -14.51
N VAL A 147 14.68 24.37 -15.07
CA VAL A 147 13.89 24.54 -16.29
C VAL A 147 12.41 24.68 -15.94
N ASP A 148 11.63 25.24 -16.87
CA ASP A 148 10.18 25.18 -16.78
C ASP A 148 9.72 23.72 -16.93
N LEU A 149 9.29 23.11 -15.83
CA LEU A 149 8.90 21.70 -15.77
C LEU A 149 7.69 21.39 -16.67
N SER A 150 6.88 22.39 -17.04
CA SER A 150 5.78 22.22 -18.00
C SER A 150 6.25 21.86 -19.41
N THR A 151 7.54 22.12 -19.71
CA THR A 151 8.16 21.80 -20.99
C THR A 151 8.81 20.41 -21.02
N VAL A 152 8.92 19.74 -19.87
CA VAL A 152 9.52 18.41 -19.74
C VAL A 152 8.55 17.36 -20.27
N ASN A 153 9.09 16.35 -20.96
CA ASN A 153 8.29 15.21 -21.38
C ASN A 153 7.67 14.51 -20.17
N THR A 154 6.35 14.35 -20.17
CA THR A 154 5.59 13.72 -19.07
C THR A 154 6.15 12.35 -18.65
N ASN A 155 6.51 11.49 -19.59
CA ASN A 155 7.03 10.16 -19.28
C ASN A 155 8.41 10.26 -18.62
N ASP A 156 9.26 11.16 -19.09
CA ASP A 156 10.57 11.42 -18.47
C ASP A 156 10.40 12.01 -17.07
N ALA A 157 9.41 12.88 -16.86
CA ALA A 157 9.09 13.44 -15.55
C ALA A 157 8.60 12.37 -14.58
N ILE A 158 7.63 11.53 -14.97
CA ILE A 158 7.14 10.42 -14.15
C ILE A 158 8.27 9.45 -13.80
N LYS A 159 9.08 9.06 -14.80
CA LYS A 159 10.21 8.16 -14.57
C LYS A 159 11.21 8.77 -13.58
N THR A 160 11.59 10.03 -13.79
CA THR A 160 12.52 10.74 -12.91
C THR A 160 11.97 10.87 -11.49
N LEU A 161 10.67 11.13 -11.36
CA LEU A 161 10.01 11.21 -10.07
C LEU A 161 10.09 9.89 -9.31
N LEU A 162 9.75 8.77 -9.97
CA LEU A 162 9.83 7.43 -9.39
C LEU A 162 11.26 7.01 -9.06
N ASP A 163 12.22 7.26 -9.95
CA ASP A 163 13.64 6.97 -9.71
C ASP A 163 14.16 7.76 -8.50
N GLY A 164 13.81 9.05 -8.38
CA GLY A 164 14.24 9.88 -7.26
C GLY A 164 13.53 9.54 -5.95
N MET A 165 12.27 9.09 -6.01
CA MET A 165 11.58 8.51 -4.85
C MET A 165 12.28 7.24 -4.37
N GLU A 166 12.64 6.34 -5.28
CA GLU A 166 13.39 5.13 -4.93
C GLU A 166 14.78 5.46 -4.38
N GLU A 167 15.50 6.39 -4.99
CA GLU A 167 16.81 6.84 -4.50
C GLU A 167 16.73 7.41 -3.07
N LYS A 168 15.69 8.21 -2.79
CA LYS A 168 15.55 8.93 -1.51
C LYS A 168 14.93 8.07 -0.40
N TYR A 169 13.96 7.22 -0.75
CA TYR A 169 13.11 6.53 0.21
C TYR A 169 13.15 5.00 0.11
N GLY A 170 13.76 4.44 -0.94
CA GLY A 170 13.90 3.01 -1.12
C GLY A 170 14.45 2.29 0.12
N GLY A 171 13.93 1.09 0.37
CA GLY A 171 14.37 0.27 1.49
C GLY A 171 13.69 0.62 2.82
N THR A 172 12.70 1.53 2.84
CA THR A 172 12.07 2.01 4.06
C THR A 172 11.28 0.90 4.76
N ILE A 173 10.49 0.14 4.01
CA ILE A 173 9.73 -0.98 4.54
C ILE A 173 10.66 -2.08 5.06
N GLU A 174 11.81 -2.32 4.43
CA GLU A 174 12.79 -3.28 4.95
C GLU A 174 13.38 -2.84 6.29
N ARG A 175 13.73 -1.54 6.42
CA ARG A 175 14.23 -0.97 7.67
C ARG A 175 13.18 -0.99 8.77
N MET A 176 11.90 -0.83 8.41
CA MET A 176 10.78 -0.78 9.36
C MET A 176 10.19 -2.17 9.69
N SER A 177 10.31 -3.15 8.79
CA SER A 177 9.61 -4.44 8.87
C SER A 177 9.91 -5.16 10.18
N ASN A 178 11.17 -5.24 10.61
CA ASN A 178 11.53 -5.86 11.89
C ASN A 178 10.83 -5.21 13.09
N SER A 179 10.73 -3.87 13.10
CA SER A 179 10.06 -3.15 14.18
C SER A 179 8.55 -3.36 14.12
N TRP A 180 7.98 -3.40 12.91
CA TRP A 180 6.56 -3.65 12.70
C TRP A 180 6.16 -5.07 13.12
N GLN A 181 6.89 -6.08 12.67
CA GLN A 181 6.69 -7.48 13.04
C GLN A 181 6.78 -7.66 14.56
N SER A 182 7.79 -7.04 15.20
CA SER A 182 7.90 -7.07 16.67
C SER A 182 6.69 -6.44 17.37
N MET A 183 6.12 -5.37 16.81
CA MET A 183 4.90 -4.76 17.35
C MET A 183 3.67 -5.65 17.17
N THR A 184 3.50 -6.26 15.99
CA THR A 184 2.36 -7.15 15.70
C THR A 184 2.44 -8.44 16.51
N ASP A 185 3.64 -8.99 16.70
CA ASP A 185 3.88 -10.17 17.53
C ASP A 185 3.53 -9.89 18.99
N LYS A 186 3.90 -8.70 19.49
CA LYS A 186 3.51 -8.28 20.82
C LYS A 186 2.00 -8.15 20.96
N LEU A 187 1.32 -7.52 19.99
CA LEU A 187 -0.14 -7.39 20.00
C LEU A 187 -0.83 -8.76 19.95
N HIS A 188 -0.34 -9.67 19.11
CA HIS A 188 -0.87 -11.03 19.02
C HIS A 188 -0.69 -11.79 20.33
N LYS A 189 0.50 -11.68 20.93
CA LYS A 189 0.77 -12.28 22.24
C LYS A 189 -0.16 -11.71 23.32
N ASP A 190 -0.29 -10.38 23.39
CA ASP A 190 -1.18 -9.73 24.36
C ASP A 190 -2.65 -10.18 24.15
N TRP A 191 -3.08 -10.41 22.91
CA TRP A 191 -4.43 -10.92 22.59
C TRP A 191 -4.63 -12.37 23.07
N VAL A 192 -3.68 -13.26 22.81
CA VAL A 192 -3.70 -14.66 23.30
C VAL A 192 -3.61 -14.72 24.83
N ASP A 193 -2.76 -13.91 25.46
CA ASP A 193 -2.58 -13.87 26.92
C ASP A 193 -3.84 -13.35 27.64
N LEU A 194 -4.68 -12.56 26.97
CA LEU A 194 -5.99 -12.11 27.47
C LEU A 194 -7.11 -13.17 27.33
N GLY A 195 -6.80 -14.35 26.75
CA GLY A 195 -7.73 -15.48 26.63
C GLY A 195 -8.72 -15.38 25.47
N TYR A 196 -8.35 -14.64 24.42
CA TYR A 196 -9.07 -14.58 23.14
C TYR A 196 -8.43 -15.50 22.10
#